data_AF-A0AA41YAL6-F1
#
_entry.id   AF-A0AA41YAL6-F1
#
_cell.length_a   1.000
_cell.length_b   1.000
_cell.length_c   1.000
_cell.angle_alpha   90.00
_cell.angle_beta   90.00
_cell.angle_gamma   90.00
#
_symmetry.space_group_name_H-M   'P 1'
#
loop_
_entity.id
_entity.type
_entity.pdbx_description
1 polymer ?
#
loop_
_entity_poly.entity_id
_entity_poly.type
_entity_poly.pdbx_seq_one_letter_code
_entity_poly.pdbx_strand_id
1 'polypeptide(L)'
;MEQSTRMSMDQIPFDKLEKAGISRELIEKMEKREMTDFLNGFRSDKLYTINARINDQDYKIPAKIRLQQGEDGKVDIRVHPIQRLNVPDEYMGHKFTKEEKGVLLNDKNLGKTVELTGKNDKKFSATLQVNAADRNISFRDFKQEKMEKTEDQKQDAKAEKKTGARQKVSWQFASLVSNQKG
;
A
#
# COMPACT_ATOMS: atom_id res chain seq x y z
N MET A 1 1.80 32.55 37.11
CA MET A 1 2.34 32.97 35.80
C MET A 1 1.41 32.39 34.76
N GLU A 2 0.74 33.23 33.97
CA GLU A 2 0.02 32.74 32.78
C GLU A 2 1.05 32.09 31.86
N GLN A 3 0.85 30.82 31.53
CA GLN A 3 1.70 30.14 30.55
C GLN A 3 1.42 30.79 29.20
N SER A 4 2.39 31.55 28.69
CA SER A 4 2.33 32.08 27.33
C SER A 4 2.48 30.91 26.36
N THR A 5 1.38 30.53 25.71
CA THR A 5 1.38 29.60 24.59
C THR A 5 1.72 30.33 23.30
N ARG A 6 2.23 29.59 22.30
CA ARG A 6 2.56 30.18 20.98
C ARG A 6 1.32 30.70 20.24
N MET A 7 0.18 30.06 20.47
CA MET A 7 -1.11 30.40 19.88
C MET A 7 -2.18 30.49 20.97
N SER A 8 -3.27 31.18 20.69
CA SER A 8 -4.43 31.30 21.57
C SER A 8 -5.64 30.50 21.04
N MET A 9 -6.63 30.29 21.91
CA MET A 9 -7.79 29.44 21.62
C MET A 9 -8.63 29.98 20.44
N ASP A 10 -8.71 31.30 20.29
CA ASP A 10 -9.42 31.99 19.21
C ASP A 10 -8.76 31.79 17.83
N GLN A 11 -7.47 31.44 17.81
CA GLN A 11 -6.75 31.15 16.57
C GLN A 11 -6.95 29.70 16.08
N ILE A 12 -7.65 28.86 16.84
CA ILE A 12 -7.89 27.47 16.44
C ILE A 12 -8.85 27.42 15.24
N PRO A 13 -8.47 26.77 14.12
CA PRO A 13 -9.32 26.64 12.95
C PRO A 13 -10.38 25.54 13.16
N PHE A 14 -11.39 25.84 13.99
CA PHE A 14 -12.47 24.91 14.32
C PHE A 14 -13.25 24.42 13.08
N ASP A 15 -13.40 25.28 12.07
CA ASP A 15 -14.05 24.91 10.80
C ASP A 15 -13.32 23.77 10.09
N LYS A 16 -11.98 23.74 10.16
CA LYS A 16 -11.15 22.69 9.57
C LYS A 16 -11.20 21.40 10.40
N LEU A 17 -11.22 21.53 11.72
CA LEU A 17 -11.38 20.40 12.63
C LEU A 17 -12.73 19.69 12.41
N GLU A 18 -13.82 20.46 12.30
CA GLU A 18 -15.16 19.92 12.06
C GLU A 18 -15.25 19.21 10.70
N LYS A 19 -14.66 19.78 9.64
CA LYS A 19 -14.54 19.11 8.34
C LYS A 19 -13.75 17.80 8.41
N ALA A 20 -12.78 17.71 9.31
CA ALA A 20 -12.05 16.47 9.58
C ALA A 20 -12.80 15.50 10.52
N GLY A 21 -13.99 15.85 11.00
CA GLY A 21 -14.80 15.04 11.91
C GLY A 21 -14.48 15.21 13.40
N ILE A 22 -13.73 16.25 13.76
CA ILE A 22 -13.35 16.55 15.14
C ILE A 22 -14.17 17.75 15.63
N SER A 23 -15.06 17.54 16.59
CA SER A 23 -15.93 18.60 17.10
C SER A 23 -15.17 19.62 17.96
N ARG A 24 -15.63 20.87 17.95
CA ARG A 24 -15.16 21.92 18.87
C ARG A 24 -15.22 21.47 20.33
N GLU A 25 -16.34 20.88 20.73
CA GLU A 25 -16.56 20.39 22.10
C GLU A 25 -15.48 19.39 22.54
N LEU A 26 -15.01 18.52 21.65
CA LEU A 26 -13.94 17.56 21.95
C LEU A 26 -12.61 18.27 22.23
N ILE A 27 -12.33 19.36 21.53
CA ILE A 27 -11.12 20.18 21.72
C ILE A 27 -11.22 20.99 23.01
N GLU A 28 -12.36 21.61 23.27
CA GLU A 28 -12.59 22.41 24.49
C GLU A 28 -12.53 21.56 25.78
N LYS A 29 -12.85 20.27 25.67
CA LYS A 29 -12.73 19.31 26.78
C LYS A 29 -11.34 18.69 26.94
N MET A 30 -10.34 19.12 26.18
CA MET A 30 -8.95 18.70 26.40
C MET A 30 -8.53 19.03 27.83
N GLU A 31 -7.72 18.15 28.42
CA GLU A 31 -7.12 18.45 29.70
C GLU A 31 -6.17 19.64 29.57
N LYS A 32 -5.97 20.39 30.66
CA LYS A 32 -5.16 21.62 30.64
C LYS A 32 -3.79 21.42 29.99
N ARG A 33 -3.09 20.32 30.31
CA ARG A 33 -1.78 20.01 29.73
C ARG A 33 -1.86 19.75 28.22
N GLU A 34 -2.84 18.94 27.81
CA GLU A 34 -3.09 18.62 26.40
C GLU A 34 -3.42 19.87 25.60
N MET A 35 -4.25 20.76 26.15
CA MET A 35 -4.55 22.06 25.56
C MET A 35 -3.30 22.94 25.43
N THR A 36 -2.50 23.07 26.50
CA THR A 36 -1.23 23.82 26.46
C THR A 36 -0.30 23.27 25.38
N ASP A 37 -0.19 21.96 25.25
CA ASP A 37 0.67 21.33 24.25
C ASP A 37 0.13 21.56 22.83
N PHE A 38 -1.19 21.46 22.64
CA PHE A 38 -1.87 21.71 21.37
C PHE A 38 -1.68 23.16 20.89
N LEU A 39 -1.85 24.14 21.78
CA LEU A 39 -1.62 25.57 21.55
C LEU A 39 -0.14 25.93 21.36
N ASN A 40 0.78 25.05 21.74
CA ASN A 40 2.20 25.18 21.41
C ASN A 40 2.59 24.47 20.10
N GLY A 41 1.64 23.85 19.41
CA GLY A 41 1.86 23.14 18.15
C GLY A 41 2.51 21.77 18.33
N PHE A 42 2.51 21.22 19.54
CA PHE A 42 2.96 19.85 19.75
C PHE A 42 1.95 18.85 19.19
N ARG A 43 2.48 17.70 18.77
CA ARG A 43 1.67 16.58 18.30
C ARG A 43 0.96 15.96 19.50
N SER A 44 -0.35 15.73 19.38
CA SER A 44 -1.14 15.12 20.43
C SER A 44 -0.60 13.75 20.84
N ASP A 45 -0.61 13.49 22.15
CA ASP A 45 -0.32 12.16 22.68
C ASP A 45 -1.51 11.22 22.44
N LYS A 46 -2.73 11.73 22.66
CA LYS A 46 -3.99 11.03 22.38
C LYS A 46 -4.29 10.96 20.89
N LEU A 47 -5.08 9.96 20.52
CA LEU A 47 -5.58 9.76 19.17
C LEU A 47 -6.99 10.35 19.04
N TYR A 48 -7.17 11.14 17.99
CA TYR A 48 -8.46 11.68 17.57
C TYR A 48 -8.96 10.88 16.38
N THR A 49 -10.27 10.65 16.29
CA THR A 49 -10.85 9.98 15.12
C THR A 49 -11.16 11.04 14.07
N ILE A 50 -10.59 10.90 12.89
CA ILE A 50 -10.93 11.71 11.72
C ILE A 50 -11.86 10.93 10.78
N ASN A 51 -12.71 11.66 10.08
CA ASN A 51 -13.52 11.11 9.00
C ASN A 51 -12.79 11.33 7.67
N ALA A 52 -12.68 10.30 6.86
CA ALA A 52 -12.12 10.37 5.51
C ALA A 52 -13.02 9.62 4.53
N ARG A 53 -13.27 10.20 3.36
CA ARG A 53 -13.99 9.53 2.28
C ARG A 53 -13.01 9.12 1.19
N ILE A 54 -12.91 7.82 0.92
CA ILE A 54 -12.01 7.24 -0.08
C ILE A 54 -12.83 6.27 -0.92
N ASN A 55 -12.82 6.42 -2.25
CA ASN A 55 -13.58 5.57 -3.18
C ASN A 55 -15.07 5.42 -2.80
N ASP A 56 -15.73 6.53 -2.44
CA ASP A 56 -17.13 6.57 -2.00
C ASP A 56 -17.47 5.76 -0.75
N GLN A 57 -16.45 5.36 0.02
CA GLN A 57 -16.61 4.76 1.34
C GLN A 57 -16.11 5.71 2.43
N ASP A 58 -16.86 5.78 3.52
CA ASP A 58 -16.51 6.58 4.69
C ASP A 58 -15.67 5.76 5.67
N TYR A 59 -14.54 6.31 6.08
CA TYR A 59 -13.59 5.73 7.01
C TYR A 59 -13.42 6.60 8.24
N LYS A 60 -13.35 5.93 9.40
CA LYS A 60 -12.94 6.53 10.68
C LYS A 60 -11.49 6.17 10.96
N ILE A 61 -10.59 7.13 10.82
CA ILE A 61 -9.15 6.90 10.93
C ILE A 61 -8.65 7.55 12.22
N PRO A 62 -8.04 6.79 13.16
CA PRO A 62 -7.39 7.40 14.30
C PRO A 62 -6.15 8.18 13.83
N ALA A 63 -5.95 9.38 14.34
CA ALA A 63 -4.88 10.27 13.96
C ALA A 63 -4.39 11.09 15.16
N LYS A 64 -3.10 11.46 15.13
CA LYS A 64 -2.58 12.51 16.01
C LYS A 64 -2.76 13.86 15.34
N ILE A 65 -3.05 14.91 16.09
CA ILE A 65 -3.29 16.25 15.56
C ILE A 65 -2.33 17.27 16.19
N ARG A 66 -2.08 18.38 15.50
CA ARG A 66 -1.40 19.55 16.04
C ARG A 66 -1.79 20.81 15.28
N LEU A 67 -1.71 21.95 15.94
CA LEU A 67 -1.72 23.24 15.26
C LEU A 67 -0.36 23.50 14.60
N GLN A 68 -0.38 24.15 13.44
CA GLN A 68 0.81 24.63 12.76
C GLN A 68 0.56 26.06 12.29
N GLN A 69 1.43 26.98 12.70
CA GLN A 69 1.43 28.34 12.19
C GLN A 69 2.23 28.39 10.87
N GLY A 70 1.65 28.97 9.83
CA GLY A 70 2.30 29.27 8.56
C GLY A 70 3.20 30.52 8.65
N GLU A 71 3.98 30.76 7.60
CA GLU A 71 4.84 31.96 7.49
C GLU A 71 4.03 33.27 7.44
N ASP A 72 2.78 33.18 6.97
CA ASP A 72 1.79 34.26 6.96
C ASP A 72 1.15 34.52 8.34
N GLY A 73 1.56 33.77 9.37
CA GLY A 73 0.98 33.84 10.72
C GLY A 73 -0.34 33.08 10.87
N LYS A 74 -0.88 32.49 9.79
CA LYS A 74 -2.15 31.76 9.81
C LYS A 74 -1.98 30.40 10.48
N VAL A 75 -2.91 30.06 11.37
CA VAL A 75 -2.92 28.76 12.04
C VAL A 75 -3.70 27.74 11.21
N ASP A 76 -3.12 26.56 11.02
CA ASP A 76 -3.74 25.41 10.37
C ASP A 76 -3.68 24.17 11.26
N ILE A 77 -4.50 23.17 10.94
CA ILE A 77 -4.48 21.85 11.58
C ILE A 77 -3.65 20.88 10.73
N ARG A 78 -2.67 20.22 11.35
CA ARG A 78 -1.96 19.08 10.77
C ARG A 78 -2.48 17.80 11.38
N VAL A 79 -2.94 16.90 10.52
CA VAL A 79 -3.38 15.56 10.89
C VAL A 79 -2.29 14.55 10.53
N HIS A 80 -2.00 13.65 11.46
CA HIS A 80 -1.06 12.55 11.30
C HIS A 80 -1.82 11.23 11.49
N PRO A 81 -2.42 10.69 10.42
CA PRO A 81 -3.17 9.44 10.48
C PRO A 81 -2.30 8.30 10.99
N ILE A 82 -2.80 7.58 12.00
CA ILE A 82 -2.29 6.26 12.35
C ILE A 82 -2.94 5.31 11.39
N GLN A 83 -2.25 5.04 10.28
CA GLN A 83 -2.75 4.01 9.39
C GLN A 83 -2.80 2.69 10.18
N ARG A 84 -3.94 2.02 10.11
CA ARG A 84 -4.12 0.69 10.66
C ARG A 84 -4.01 -0.27 9.48
N LEU A 85 -3.43 -1.43 9.73
CA LEU A 85 -3.52 -2.50 8.75
C LEU A 85 -4.99 -2.87 8.59
N ASN A 86 -5.51 -2.77 7.37
CA ASN A 86 -6.85 -3.23 7.04
C ASN A 86 -6.72 -4.50 6.21
N VAL A 87 -7.06 -5.65 6.82
CA VAL A 87 -7.13 -6.92 6.08
C VAL A 87 -8.53 -7.00 5.47
N PRO A 88 -8.68 -7.03 4.14
CA PRO A 88 -9.99 -7.11 3.51
C PRO A 88 -10.70 -8.42 3.87
N ASP A 89 -11.99 -8.52 3.57
CA ASP A 89 -12.71 -9.80 3.71
C ASP A 89 -12.20 -10.86 2.74
N GLU A 90 -11.81 -10.42 1.54
CA GLU A 90 -11.32 -11.26 0.48
C GLU A 90 -10.09 -10.65 -0.20
N TYR A 91 -9.13 -11.47 -0.56
CA TYR A 91 -7.95 -11.07 -1.34
C TYR A 91 -7.68 -12.12 -2.43
N MET A 92 -7.76 -11.69 -3.70
CA MET A 92 -7.55 -12.55 -4.86
C MET A 92 -8.36 -13.86 -4.77
N GLY A 93 -9.67 -13.80 -4.49
CA GLY A 93 -10.52 -14.99 -4.38
C GLY A 93 -10.45 -15.75 -3.04
N HIS A 94 -9.46 -15.46 -2.18
CA HIS A 94 -9.35 -16.07 -0.85
C HIS A 94 -10.11 -15.25 0.19
N LYS A 95 -11.12 -15.85 0.82
CA LYS A 95 -11.88 -15.25 1.92
C LYS A 95 -11.20 -15.53 3.25
N PHE A 96 -10.83 -14.48 3.97
CA PHE A 96 -10.12 -14.64 5.23
C PHE A 96 -11.04 -15.02 6.37
N THR A 97 -10.60 -15.99 7.18
CA THR A 97 -11.25 -16.27 8.47
C THR A 97 -10.90 -15.21 9.51
N LYS A 98 -11.67 -15.13 10.61
CA LYS A 98 -11.37 -14.20 11.72
C LYS A 98 -9.98 -14.43 12.31
N GLU A 99 -9.55 -15.69 12.38
CA GLU A 99 -8.24 -16.09 12.88
C GLU A 99 -7.13 -15.62 11.94
N GLU A 100 -7.27 -15.85 10.63
CA GLU A 100 -6.30 -15.43 9.62
C GLU A 100 -6.12 -13.91 9.59
N LYS A 101 -7.22 -13.16 9.72
CA LYS A 101 -7.17 -11.71 9.87
C LYS A 101 -6.40 -11.31 11.11
N GLY A 102 -6.64 -11.97 12.25
CA GLY A 102 -5.90 -11.73 13.49
C GLY A 102 -4.40 -11.95 13.33
N VAL A 103 -4.00 -13.05 12.68
CA VAL A 103 -2.59 -13.36 12.39
C VAL A 103 -1.97 -12.30 11.49
N LEU A 104 -2.62 -11.93 10.39
CA LEU A 104 -2.12 -10.87 9.51
C LEU A 104 -2.03 -9.52 10.23
N LEU A 105 -2.99 -9.21 11.11
CA LEU A 105 -3.00 -7.97 11.90
C LEU A 105 -1.84 -7.87 12.91
N ASN A 106 -1.52 -8.98 13.58
CA ASN A 106 -0.52 -9.02 14.64
C ASN A 106 0.89 -9.31 14.09
N ASP A 107 1.02 -10.39 13.33
CA ASP A 107 2.31 -10.95 12.92
C ASP A 107 2.75 -10.47 11.54
N LYS A 108 1.86 -9.78 10.80
CA LYS A 108 2.10 -9.28 9.43
C LYS A 108 2.45 -10.38 8.43
N ASN A 109 2.27 -11.64 8.80
CA ASN A 109 2.56 -12.80 7.98
C ASN A 109 1.58 -13.91 8.34
N LEU A 110 0.87 -14.45 7.35
CA LEU A 110 -0.12 -15.50 7.58
C LEU A 110 0.52 -16.84 7.98
N GLY A 111 1.80 -17.04 7.65
CA GLY A 111 2.57 -18.23 8.05
C GLY A 111 2.14 -19.54 7.37
N LYS A 112 1.13 -19.49 6.49
CA LYS A 112 0.65 -20.63 5.69
C LYS A 112 0.38 -20.23 4.25
N THR A 113 0.41 -21.23 3.38
CA THR A 113 0.04 -21.09 1.98
C THR A 113 -1.48 -21.18 1.82
N VAL A 114 -2.04 -20.28 1.03
CA VAL A 114 -3.47 -20.28 0.66
C VAL A 114 -3.62 -20.32 -0.86
N GLU A 115 -4.77 -20.79 -1.34
CA GLU A 115 -5.12 -20.76 -2.76
C GLU A 115 -5.64 -19.36 -3.14
N LEU A 116 -5.03 -18.75 -4.15
CA LEU A 116 -5.36 -17.44 -4.69
C LEU A 116 -5.76 -17.57 -6.16
N THR A 117 -6.55 -16.62 -6.64
CA THR A 117 -7.03 -16.52 -8.02
C THR A 117 -6.37 -15.33 -8.70
N GLY A 118 -5.57 -15.60 -9.73
CA GLY A 118 -4.92 -14.58 -10.55
C GLY A 118 -5.88 -13.84 -11.46
N LYS A 119 -5.40 -12.76 -12.12
CA LYS A 119 -6.20 -11.94 -13.05
C LYS A 119 -6.73 -12.71 -14.28
N ASN A 120 -6.17 -13.88 -14.56
CA ASN A 120 -6.54 -14.77 -15.66
C ASN A 120 -7.38 -15.97 -15.19
N ASP A 121 -8.01 -15.84 -14.02
CA ASP A 121 -8.79 -16.88 -13.34
C ASP A 121 -8.00 -18.17 -13.02
N LYS A 122 -6.67 -18.13 -13.14
CA LYS A 122 -5.82 -19.26 -12.76
C LYS A 122 -5.57 -19.24 -11.27
N LYS A 123 -5.83 -20.39 -10.65
CA LYS A 123 -5.52 -20.64 -9.25
C LYS A 123 -4.02 -20.86 -9.06
N PHE A 124 -3.49 -20.36 -7.95
CA PHE A 124 -2.12 -20.58 -7.54
C PHE A 124 -1.99 -20.52 -6.03
N SER A 125 -0.98 -21.18 -5.49
CA SER A 125 -0.74 -21.22 -4.05
C SER A 125 0.37 -20.25 -3.67
N ALA A 126 0.14 -19.41 -2.66
CA ALA A 126 1.15 -18.48 -2.14
C ALA A 126 0.95 -18.17 -0.66
N THR A 127 2.01 -17.70 0.00
CA THR A 127 1.95 -17.24 1.40
C THR A 127 1.63 -15.74 1.44
N LEU A 128 0.62 -15.35 2.22
CA LEU A 128 0.20 -13.95 2.34
C LEU A 128 0.89 -13.24 3.50
N GLN A 129 1.20 -11.97 3.29
CA GLN A 129 1.89 -11.13 4.26
C GLN A 129 1.57 -9.65 4.04
N VAL A 130 1.90 -8.83 5.02
CA VAL A 130 1.68 -7.39 5.01
C VAL A 130 2.99 -6.69 4.69
N ASN A 131 2.99 -5.87 3.66
CA ASN A 131 4.14 -5.05 3.32
C ASN A 131 4.31 -3.91 4.35
N ALA A 132 5.54 -3.68 4.80
CA ALA A 132 5.83 -2.68 5.82
C ALA A 132 5.62 -1.23 5.37
N ALA A 133 5.76 -0.95 4.06
CA ALA A 133 5.73 0.40 3.52
C ALA A 133 4.30 0.93 3.35
N ASP A 134 3.43 0.14 2.71
CA ASP A 134 2.06 0.53 2.38
C ASP A 134 1.01 -0.15 3.27
N ARG A 135 1.41 -1.14 4.08
CA ARG A 135 0.53 -1.96 4.91
C ARG A 135 -0.57 -2.66 4.13
N ASN A 136 -0.29 -3.01 2.88
CA ASN A 136 -1.16 -3.84 2.06
C ASN A 136 -0.77 -5.32 2.12
N ILE A 137 -1.74 -6.18 1.81
CA ILE A 137 -1.50 -7.61 1.61
C ILE A 137 -0.72 -7.81 0.31
N SER A 138 0.34 -8.60 0.40
CA SER A 138 1.16 -9.09 -0.70
C SER A 138 1.37 -10.59 -0.55
N PHE A 139 1.74 -11.26 -1.63
CA PHE A 139 2.08 -12.69 -1.60
C PHE A 139 3.59 -12.88 -1.81
N ARG A 140 4.16 -13.87 -1.12
CA ARG A 140 5.50 -14.41 -1.36
C ARG A 140 5.41 -15.86 -1.82
N ASP A 141 6.52 -16.35 -2.35
CA ASP A 141 6.72 -17.76 -2.69
C ASP A 141 5.66 -18.30 -3.65
N PHE A 142 5.48 -17.60 -4.78
CA PHE A 142 4.68 -18.09 -5.89
C PHE A 142 5.27 -19.40 -6.40
N LYS A 143 4.66 -20.52 -6.01
CA LYS A 143 5.01 -21.82 -6.55
C LYS A 143 4.13 -22.04 -7.77
N GLN A 144 4.70 -21.79 -8.94
CA GLN A 144 4.07 -22.17 -10.19
C GLN A 144 4.02 -23.70 -10.22
N GLU A 145 2.88 -24.29 -9.87
CA GLU A 145 2.65 -25.70 -10.19
C GLU A 145 2.82 -25.82 -11.71
N LYS A 146 3.86 -26.53 -12.12
CA LYS A 146 3.98 -26.98 -13.50
C LYS A 146 2.72 -27.82 -13.74
N MET A 147 1.76 -27.26 -14.46
CA MET A 147 0.71 -28.06 -15.07
C MET A 147 1.44 -29.11 -15.91
N GLU A 148 1.43 -30.34 -15.40
CA GLU A 148 1.95 -31.51 -16.05
C GLU A 148 1.27 -31.59 -17.41
N LYS A 149 2.05 -31.33 -18.48
CA LYS A 149 1.58 -31.62 -19.83
C LYS A 149 1.38 -33.11 -19.88
N THR A 150 0.13 -33.55 -20.01
CA THR A 150 -0.22 -34.94 -20.33
C THR A 150 0.69 -35.43 -21.44
N GLU A 151 1.45 -36.49 -21.14
CA GLU A 151 2.36 -37.18 -22.05
C GLU A 151 1.57 -37.92 -23.14
N ASP A 152 0.93 -37.21 -24.05
CA ASP A 152 0.36 -37.80 -25.26
C ASP A 152 0.50 -36.80 -26.40
N GLN A 153 1.73 -36.63 -26.90
CA GLN A 153 2.10 -36.20 -28.26
C GLN A 153 3.60 -35.89 -28.30
N LYS A 154 4.43 -36.93 -28.21
CA LYS A 154 5.85 -36.84 -28.56
C LYS A 154 6.39 -38.16 -29.09
N GLN A 155 5.86 -38.57 -30.23
CA GLN A 155 6.39 -39.57 -31.16
C GLN A 155 5.97 -39.08 -32.56
N ASP A 156 6.75 -38.99 -33.63
CA ASP A 156 8.17 -39.16 -33.90
C ASP A 156 8.42 -38.39 -35.21
N ALA A 157 9.26 -37.36 -35.20
CA ALA A 157 9.75 -36.70 -36.42
C ALA A 157 11.17 -36.16 -36.17
N LYS A 158 12.09 -37.06 -35.82
CA LYS A 158 13.54 -36.80 -35.84
C LYS A 158 14.31 -38.04 -36.28
N ALA A 159 14.17 -38.38 -37.55
CA ALA A 159 15.26 -38.98 -38.31
C ALA A 159 15.33 -38.26 -39.66
N GLU A 160 16.54 -38.08 -40.18
CA GLU A 160 16.90 -37.44 -41.45
C GLU A 160 16.95 -35.91 -41.50
N LYS A 161 18.10 -35.35 -41.08
CA LYS A 161 18.82 -34.34 -41.88
C LYS A 161 20.34 -34.48 -41.65
N LYS A 162 20.97 -35.38 -42.41
CA LYS A 162 22.34 -35.20 -42.90
C LYS A 162 22.25 -34.99 -44.41
N THR A 163 23.16 -34.14 -44.90
CA THR A 163 23.42 -33.75 -46.29
C THR A 163 22.61 -32.57 -46.84
N GLY A 164 23.36 -31.62 -47.41
CA GLY A 164 22.96 -30.98 -48.66
C GLY A 164 22.27 -29.61 -48.57
N ALA A 165 23.08 -28.58 -48.76
CA ALA A 165 22.84 -27.53 -49.74
C ALA A 165 21.66 -26.53 -49.56
N ARG A 166 22.07 -25.26 -49.46
CA ARG A 166 21.65 -24.14 -50.32
C ARG A 166 20.44 -23.28 -49.90
N GLN A 167 20.81 -22.10 -49.41
CA GLN A 167 20.32 -20.74 -49.76
C GLN A 167 18.82 -20.47 -49.82
N LYS A 168 18.38 -19.52 -48.98
CA LYS A 168 17.65 -18.30 -49.39
C LYS A 168 18.20 -17.12 -48.53
N VAL A 169 19.06 -16.23 -49.03
CA VAL A 169 18.74 -14.92 -49.67
C VAL A 169 17.39 -14.34 -49.21
N SER A 170 17.23 -13.09 -48.75
CA SER A 170 18.03 -11.90 -48.99
C SER A 170 17.55 -10.68 -48.16
N TRP A 171 18.53 -9.83 -47.81
CA TRP A 171 18.55 -8.36 -47.68
C TRP A 171 17.80 -7.60 -46.58
N GLN A 172 18.52 -6.59 -46.05
CA GLN A 172 18.22 -5.44 -45.15
C GLN A 172 19.07 -5.53 -43.85
N PHE A 173 20.06 -4.69 -43.54
CA PHE A 173 20.55 -3.40 -44.07
C PHE A 173 22.07 -3.26 -43.80
N ALA A 174 22.75 -2.44 -44.62
CA ALA A 174 24.12 -1.91 -44.49
C ALA A 174 24.36 -1.24 -43.11
N SER A 175 25.57 -1.05 -42.55
CA SER A 175 26.86 -0.58 -43.06
C SER A 175 27.87 -0.76 -41.90
N LEU A 176 29.15 -1.11 -42.10
CA LEU A 176 30.35 -0.23 -42.00
C LEU A 176 31.44 -1.18 -41.44
N VAL A 177 32.63 -1.41 -42.00
CA VAL A 177 33.76 -0.51 -42.25
C VAL A 177 34.69 -1.19 -43.26
N SER A 178 35.13 -0.43 -44.25
CA SER A 178 36.21 -0.77 -45.17
C SER A 178 37.55 -0.83 -44.46
N ASN A 179 38.35 -1.86 -44.72
CA ASN A 179 39.80 -1.70 -44.73
C ASN A 179 40.41 -2.51 -45.88
N GLN A 180 40.95 -1.78 -46.87
CA GLN A 180 41.82 -2.27 -47.93
C GLN A 180 43.11 -2.84 -47.34
N LYS A 181 43.68 -3.90 -47.95
CA LYS A 181 45.11 -4.02 -48.32
C LYS A 181 45.29 -5.19 -49.30
N GLY A 182 45.95 -4.94 -50.43
CA GLY A 182 46.59 -5.96 -51.29
C GLY A 182 45.98 -6.09 -52.67
#